data_AF-A0A0R1EYW9-F1
#
_entry.id   AF-A0A0R1EYW9-F1
#
_cell.length_a   1.000
_cell.length_b   1.000
_cell.length_c   1.000
_cell.angle_alpha   90.00
_cell.angle_beta   90.00
_cell.angle_gamma   90.00
#
_symmetry.space_group_name_H-M   'P 1'
#
loop_
_entity.id
_entity.type
_entity.pdbx_description
1 polymer ?
#
loop_
_entity_poly.entity_id
_entity_poly.type
_entity_poly.pdbx_seq_one_letter_code
_entity_poly.pdbx_strand_id
1 'polypeptide(L)'
;MAKGIGQLIIKNLEIHTDQNYDPPKNIVAAFYRDISPVSLSKINVDGNVDVAKSGTYRIKSWFAEYTLANEIDVISYTYVTVQ
;
A
#
# COMPACT_ATOMS: atom_id res chain seq x y z
N MET A 1 19.34 8.42 11.37
CA MET A 1 17.89 8.13 11.42
C MET A 1 17.74 6.63 11.26
N ALA A 2 17.15 5.93 12.23
CA ALA A 2 16.99 4.48 12.15
C ALA A 2 15.97 4.18 11.04
N LYS A 3 16.43 3.54 9.97
CA LYS A 3 15.60 3.00 8.89
C LYS A 3 14.64 1.99 9.54
N GLY A 4 13.34 2.30 9.62
CA GLY A 4 12.33 1.37 10.13
C GLY A 4 12.39 0.08 9.36
N ILE A 5 12.54 -1.05 10.05
CA ILE A 5 12.79 -2.36 9.41
C ILE A 5 11.51 -3.15 9.14
N GLY A 6 10.37 -2.47 9.00
CA GLY A 6 9.17 -3.03 8.40
C GLY A 6 9.21 -2.93 6.87
N GLN A 7 8.54 -3.85 6.19
CA GLN A 7 8.46 -3.90 4.73
C GLN A 7 7.01 -4.00 4.29
N LEU A 8 6.64 -3.18 3.29
CA LEU A 8 5.37 -3.28 2.59
C LEU A 8 5.66 -3.70 1.14
N ILE A 9 5.21 -4.90 0.77
CA ILE A 9 5.39 -5.45 -0.57
C ILE A 9 4.11 -5.19 -1.36
N ILE A 10 4.24 -4.41 -2.43
CA ILE A 10 3.12 -3.98 -3.28
C ILE A 10 3.39 -4.30 -4.74
N LYS A 11 2.31 -4.39 -5.50
CA LYS A 11 2.33 -4.60 -6.95
C LYS A 11 1.46 -3.56 -7.64
N ASN A 12 1.86 -3.20 -8.85
CA ASN A 12 1.02 -2.43 -9.75
C ASN A 12 -0.17 -3.27 -10.21
N LEU A 13 -1.25 -2.60 -10.59
CA LEU A 13 -2.43 -3.24 -11.17
C LEU A 13 -2.76 -2.59 -12.51
N GLU A 14 -3.29 -3.40 -13.41
CA GLU A 14 -3.96 -2.96 -14.62
C GLU A 14 -5.42 -3.40 -14.51
N ILE A 15 -6.35 -2.47 -14.72
CA ILE A 15 -7.79 -2.72 -14.66
C ILE A 15 -8.49 -2.04 -15.84
N HIS A 16 -9.63 -2.59 -16.23
CA HIS A 16 -10.46 -2.03 -17.30
C HIS A 16 -11.52 -1.07 -16.75
N THR A 17 -12.03 -0.19 -17.61
CA THR A 17 -13.05 0.81 -17.24
C THR A 17 -14.39 0.23 -16.77
N ASP A 18 -14.63 -1.06 -17.00
CA ASP A 18 -15.79 -1.83 -16.52
C ASP A 18 -15.51 -2.56 -15.18
N GLN A 19 -14.31 -2.43 -14.61
CA GLN A 19 -13.90 -3.08 -13.38
C GLN A 19 -13.89 -2.12 -12.19
N ASN A 20 -14.12 -2.67 -10.99
CA ASN A 20 -13.95 -1.94 -9.74
C ASN A 20 -12.50 -2.03 -9.23
N TYR A 21 -12.04 -0.93 -8.64
CA TYR A 21 -10.78 -0.89 -7.90
C TYR A 21 -10.99 -1.27 -6.43
N ASP A 22 -10.17 -2.21 -5.95
CA ASP A 22 -10.13 -2.64 -4.54
C ASP A 22 -8.70 -2.47 -4.00
N PRO A 23 -8.44 -1.50 -3.11
CA PRO A 23 -7.09 -1.12 -2.69
C PRO A 23 -6.20 -2.26 -2.15
N PRO A 24 -6.71 -3.21 -1.33
CA PRO A 24 -5.95 -4.37 -0.87
C PRO A 24 -5.36 -5.23 -2.00
N LYS A 25 -5.90 -5.17 -3.22
CA LYS A 25 -5.34 -5.92 -4.37
C LYS A 25 -3.93 -5.47 -4.75
N ASN A 26 -3.52 -4.25 -4.40
CA ASN A 26 -2.15 -3.79 -4.59
C ASN A 26 -1.18 -4.39 -3.56
N ILE A 27 -1.66 -4.94 -2.45
CA ILE A 27 -0.82 -5.38 -1.34
C ILE A 27 -0.56 -6.89 -1.47
N VAL A 28 0.72 -7.26 -1.49
CA VAL A 28 1.16 -8.66 -1.53
C VAL A 28 1.42 -9.17 -0.12
N ALA A 29 2.17 -8.40 0.67
CA ALA A 29 2.50 -8.74 2.05
C ALA A 29 2.99 -7.52 2.82
N ALA A 30 2.93 -7.59 4.15
CA ALA A 30 3.49 -6.59 5.04
C ALA A 30 4.11 -7.27 6.27
N PHE A 31 5.28 -6.81 6.70
CA PHE A 31 6.05 -7.40 7.78
C PHE A 31 6.64 -6.35 8.71
N TYR A 32 6.68 -6.65 10.02
CA TYR A 32 7.54 -5.95 10.98
C TYR A 32 8.94 -6.60 11.04
N ARG A 33 9.83 -6.01 11.86
CA ARG A 33 11.27 -6.34 12.00
C ARG A 33 11.65 -7.82 12.00
N ASP A 34 10.83 -8.63 12.63
CA ASP A 34 11.04 -10.04 12.93
C ASP A 34 10.28 -10.96 11.96
N ILE A 35 9.83 -10.42 10.82
CA ILE A 35 9.00 -11.11 9.83
C ILE A 35 7.60 -11.44 10.42
N SER A 36 7.20 -10.79 11.53
CA SER A 36 5.82 -10.86 12.00
C SER A 36 4.89 -10.28 10.93
N PRO A 37 3.91 -11.05 10.42
CA PRO A 37 2.99 -10.57 9.40
C PRO A 37 2.11 -9.47 9.96
N VAL A 38 1.94 -8.41 9.18
CA VAL A 38 0.99 -7.33 9.46
C VAL A 38 -0.32 -7.65 8.76
N SER A 39 -1.42 -7.66 9.53
CA SER A 39 -2.76 -7.79 8.95
C SER A 39 -3.02 -6.65 7.96
N LEU A 40 -3.63 -6.97 6.81
CA LEU A 40 -4.03 -5.97 5.81
C LEU A 40 -4.95 -4.89 6.41
N SER A 41 -5.73 -5.23 7.43
CA SER A 41 -6.60 -4.29 8.14
C SER A 41 -5.85 -3.17 8.88
N LYS A 42 -4.53 -3.30 9.07
CA LYS A 42 -3.68 -2.26 9.68
C LYS A 42 -3.00 -1.37 8.64
N ILE A 43 -3.17 -1.66 7.35
CA ILE A 43 -2.55 -0.91 6.27
C ILE A 43 -3.52 0.18 5.85
N ASN A 44 -3.06 1.42 5.96
CA ASN A 44 -3.76 2.58 5.43
C ASN A 44 -3.43 2.71 3.95
N VAL A 45 -4.43 3.12 3.16
CA VAL A 45 -4.27 3.41 1.73
C VAL A 45 -4.86 4.79 1.45
N ASP A 46 -4.12 5.59 0.71
CA ASP A 46 -4.51 6.91 0.24
C ASP A 46 -4.27 7.00 -1.27
N GLY A 47 -5.21 7.64 -1.97
CA GLY A 47 -5.30 7.65 -3.42
C GLY A 47 -6.71 7.32 -3.89
N ASN A 48 -7.17 8.05 -4.89
CA ASN A 48 -8.46 7.83 -5.55
C ASN A 48 -8.21 7.35 -6.99
N VAL A 49 -8.87 6.27 -7.39
CA VAL A 49 -8.83 5.74 -8.76
C VAL A 49 -10.19 5.97 -9.39
N ASP A 50 -10.25 6.86 -10.37
CA ASP A 50 -11.45 7.06 -11.18
C ASP A 50 -11.48 5.99 -12.29
N VAL A 51 -12.14 4.86 -12.02
CA VAL A 51 -12.20 3.72 -12.95
C VAL A 51 -12.94 4.05 -14.25
N ALA A 52 -13.71 5.16 -14.31
CA ALA A 52 -14.36 5.59 -15.54
C ALA A 52 -13.42 6.38 -16.48
N LYS A 53 -12.19 6.67 -16.04
CA LYS A 53 -11.19 7.43 -16.80
C LYS A 53 -9.91 6.65 -16.94
N SER A 54 -9.57 6.30 -18.18
CA SER A 54 -8.28 5.68 -18.49
C SER A 54 -7.13 6.60 -18.05
N GLY A 55 -6.06 6.00 -17.52
CA GLY A 55 -4.93 6.74 -16.97
C GLY A 55 -4.19 5.95 -15.90
N THR A 56 -3.08 6.51 -15.41
CA THR A 56 -2.28 5.90 -14.35
C THR A 56 -2.40 6.71 -13.06
N TYR A 57 -2.86 6.05 -12.00
CA TYR A 57 -3.13 6.63 -10.70
C TYR A 57 -2.08 6.16 -9.70
N ARG A 58 -1.49 7.08 -8.94
CA ARG A 58 -0.52 6.76 -7.88
C ARG A 58 -1.24 6.53 -6.57
N ILE A 59 -0.92 5.41 -5.92
CA ILE A 59 -1.50 4.99 -4.65
C ILE A 59 -0.40 4.97 -3.59
N LYS A 60 -0.68 5.58 -2.44
CA LYS A 60 0.18 5.57 -1.25
C LYS A 60 -0.38 4.57 -0.26
N SER A 61 0.47 3.71 0.28
CA SER A 61 0.08 2.79 1.34
C SER A 61 1.09 2.85 2.47
N TRP A 62 0.62 2.76 3.71
CA TRP A 62 1.49 2.79 4.88
C TRP A 62 0.89 2.08 6.09
N PHE A 63 1.76 1.63 6.98
CA PHE A 63 1.40 1.24 8.32
C PHE A 63 2.41 1.82 9.30
N ALA A 64 1.96 2.07 10.52
CA ALA A 64 2.81 2.53 11.59
C ALA A 64 3.39 1.34 12.38
N GLU A 65 4.66 1.45 12.73
CA GLU A 65 5.29 0.67 13.78
C GLU A 65 5.48 1.56 15.01
N TYR A 66 4.97 1.11 16.16
CA TYR A 66 5.19 1.79 17.42
C TYR A 66 6.37 1.17 18.15
N THR A 67 7.34 1.98 18.49
CA THR A 67 8.46 1.61 19.37
C THR A 67 8.30 2.31 20.72
N LEU A 68 9.07 1.89 21.72
CA LEU A 68 9.07 2.57 23.02
C LEU A 68 9.47 4.06 22.95
N ALA A 69 10.11 4.50 21.86
CA ALA A 69 10.64 5.86 21.73
C ALA A 69 9.91 6.70 20.67
N ASN A 70 9.43 6.10 19.58
CA ASN A 70 8.86 6.81 18.43
C ASN A 70 7.87 5.93 17.65
N GLU A 71 6.98 6.59 16.90
CA GLU A 71 6.22 6.01 15.78
C GLU A 71 7.06 6.06 14.50
N ILE A 72 7.00 5.00 13.69
CA ILE A 72 7.72 4.90 12.43
C ILE A 72 6.74 4.47 11.34
N ASP A 73 6.55 5.32 10.32
CA ASP A 73 5.76 4.97 9.15
C ASP A 73 6.58 4.17 8.13
N VAL A 74 6.07 3.00 7.75
CA VAL A 74 6.55 2.23 6.60
C VAL A 74 5.68 2.60 5.41
N ILE A 75 6.20 3.42 4.50
CA ILE A 75 5.45 3.99 3.37
C ILE A 75 5.91 3.34 2.06
N SER A 76 4.97 3.03 1.17
CA SER A 76 5.28 2.60 -0.19
C SER A 76 4.27 3.17 -1.20
N TYR A 77 4.67 3.23 -2.47
CA TYR A 77 3.86 3.78 -3.55
C TYR A 77 3.76 2.78 -4.71
N THR A 78 2.56 2.61 -5.23
CA THR A 78 2.26 1.76 -6.40
C THR A 78 1.39 2.53 -7.39
N TYR A 79 1.16 1.91 -8.54
CA TYR A 79 0.39 2.47 -9.63
C TYR A 79 -0.74 1.53 -10.02
N VAL A 80 -1.89 2.13 -10.34
CA VAL A 80 -3.02 1.47 -10.97
C VAL A 80 -3.22 2.11 -12.34
N THR A 81 -3.17 1.31 -13.39
CA THR A 81 -3.46 1.75 -14.76
C THR A 81 -4.87 1.32 -15.12
N VAL A 82 -5.73 2.29 -15.44
CA VAL A 82 -7.07 2.06 -15.97
C VAL A 82 -7.00 2.17 -17.50
N GLN A 83 -7.55 1.19 -18.21
CA GLN A 83 -7.58 1.16 -19.67
C GLN A 83 -8.99 0.91 -20.23
#